data_AF-B9TND7-F1
#
_entry.id   AF-B9TND7-F1
#
_cell.length_a   1.000
_cell.length_b   1.000
_cell.length_c   1.000
_cell.angle_alpha   90.00
_cell.angle_beta   90.00
_cell.angle_gamma   90.00
#
_symmetry.space_group_name_H-M   'P 1'
#
loop_
_entity.id
_entity.type
_entity.pdbx_description
1 polymer ?
#
loop_
_entity_poly.entity_id
_entity_poly.type
_entity_poly.pdbx_seq_one_letter_code
_entity_poly.pdbx_strand_id
1 'polypeptide(L)'
;MKVDLEQITFDYHPSSFNVTDNGHTVQVMVGSGNFLTVGNRTYELIQFHFHRPSEERINGKGYEMVVHLVHKDGEGRIAMLALLLERGKPQPVIQSVWNNLPLEKFDTAAPNETLDPQDLLPARREYYTFMGSMTTPPCNEGVLWLVMKEPVQASPQQMALFSRLYPLNARPIQPSAGRIIKESN
;
A
#
# COMPACT_ATOMS: atom_id res chain seq x y z
N MET A 1 -9.29 11.75 15.32
CA MET A 1 -9.40 13.16 15.72
C MET A 1 -9.18 14.01 14.50
N LYS A 2 -10.20 14.73 14.03
CA LYS A 2 -10.04 15.64 12.89
C LYS A 2 -9.14 16.80 13.28
N VAL A 3 -8.13 17.03 12.48
CA VAL A 3 -7.17 18.11 12.65
C VAL A 3 -6.77 18.63 11.28
N ASP A 4 -6.33 19.88 11.24
CA ASP A 4 -5.66 20.41 10.06
C ASP A 4 -4.31 19.70 9.92
N LEU A 5 -4.18 18.87 8.89
CA LEU A 5 -2.97 18.11 8.59
C LEU A 5 -2.35 18.64 7.30
N GLU A 6 -1.03 18.60 7.27
CA GLU A 6 -0.26 18.92 6.07
C GLU A 6 -0.69 18.01 4.91
N GLN A 7 -0.81 18.57 3.71
CA GLN A 7 -1.13 17.77 2.54
C GLN A 7 0.03 16.85 2.18
N ILE A 8 -0.31 15.63 1.76
CA ILE A 8 0.68 14.70 1.19
C ILE A 8 0.90 15.10 -0.26
N THR A 9 2.14 15.38 -0.63
CA THR A 9 2.54 15.57 -2.02
C THR A 9 3.11 14.27 -2.57
N PHE A 10 2.67 13.90 -3.77
CA PHE A 10 3.14 12.73 -4.49
C PHE A 10 3.86 13.19 -5.75
N ASP A 11 5.11 12.74 -5.90
CA ASP A 11 5.91 12.90 -7.10
C ASP A 11 6.24 11.50 -7.61
N TYR A 12 5.23 10.85 -8.19
CA TYR A 12 5.36 9.54 -8.80
C TYR A 12 5.37 9.68 -10.31
N HIS A 13 6.11 8.79 -10.96
CA HIS A 13 6.29 8.74 -12.39
C HIS A 13 6.39 7.29 -12.89
N PRO A 14 6.11 7.05 -14.19
CA PRO A 14 6.31 5.75 -14.79
C PRO A 14 7.72 5.22 -14.52
N SER A 15 7.80 3.98 -14.02
CA SER A 15 9.06 3.39 -13.56
C SER A 15 9.13 1.91 -13.91
N SER A 16 10.36 1.40 -14.04
CA SER A 16 10.59 -0.05 -14.09
C SER A 16 10.09 -0.70 -12.80
N PHE A 17 9.65 -1.95 -12.88
CA PHE A 17 9.19 -2.69 -11.71
C PHE A 17 9.51 -4.18 -11.86
N ASN A 18 9.61 -4.87 -10.73
CA ASN A 18 9.70 -6.33 -10.69
C ASN A 18 8.58 -6.86 -9.79
N VAL A 19 7.97 -7.97 -10.19
CA VAL A 19 6.90 -8.64 -9.44
C VAL A 19 7.44 -9.94 -8.86
N THR A 20 7.37 -10.07 -7.55
CA THR A 20 7.79 -11.27 -6.82
C THR A 20 6.60 -11.82 -6.06
N ASP A 21 6.28 -13.10 -6.25
CA ASP A 21 5.48 -13.83 -5.26
C ASP A 21 6.47 -14.30 -4.19
N ASN A 22 6.48 -13.68 -3.01
CA ASN A 22 7.47 -13.98 -1.98
C ASN A 22 7.02 -15.08 -0.99
N GLY A 23 5.95 -15.82 -1.31
CA GLY A 23 5.36 -16.82 -0.43
C GLY A 23 4.40 -16.28 0.65
N HIS A 24 4.36 -14.96 0.84
CA HIS A 24 3.49 -14.28 1.82
C HIS A 24 2.53 -13.27 1.17
N THR A 25 2.95 -12.66 0.07
CA THR A 25 2.19 -11.70 -0.71
C THR A 25 2.75 -11.63 -2.14
N VAL A 26 2.06 -10.90 -3.00
CA VAL A 26 2.66 -10.38 -4.23
C VAL A 26 3.31 -9.04 -3.90
N GLN A 27 4.62 -8.96 -4.07
CA GLN A 27 5.43 -7.79 -3.81
C GLN A 27 5.91 -7.20 -5.14
N VAL A 28 5.83 -5.89 -5.27
CA VAL A 28 6.26 -5.15 -6.45
C VAL A 28 7.36 -4.18 -6.06
N MET A 29 8.59 -4.45 -6.48
CA MET A 29 9.70 -3.51 -6.34
C MET A 29 9.57 -2.42 -7.41
N VAL A 30 9.71 -1.15 -7.04
CA VAL A 30 9.58 -0.02 -7.95
C VAL A 30 10.95 0.63 -8.16
N GLY A 31 11.23 1.07 -9.39
CA GLY A 31 12.41 1.86 -9.70
C GLY A 31 12.49 3.16 -8.89
N SER A 32 13.71 3.62 -8.65
CA SER A 32 13.98 4.86 -7.89
C SER A 32 13.36 6.10 -8.53
N GLY A 33 13.18 7.15 -7.71
CA GLY A 33 12.72 8.47 -8.17
C GLY A 33 11.27 8.81 -7.82
N ASN A 34 10.51 7.87 -7.25
CA ASN A 34 9.13 8.09 -6.85
C ASN A 34 9.06 8.52 -5.39
N PHE A 35 8.47 9.68 -5.09
CA PHE A 35 8.51 10.25 -3.74
C PHE A 35 7.13 10.59 -3.16
N LEU A 36 7.04 10.41 -1.84
CA LEU A 36 5.96 10.92 -0.99
C LEU A 36 6.56 11.95 -0.04
N THR A 37 6.03 13.16 -0.03
CA THR A 37 6.39 14.21 0.92
C THR A 37 5.22 14.53 1.84
N VAL A 38 5.47 14.49 3.15
CA VAL A 38 4.50 14.88 4.18
C VAL A 38 5.22 15.69 5.25
N GLY A 39 4.74 16.91 5.47
CA GLY A 39 5.47 17.93 6.23
C GLY A 39 6.83 18.21 5.64
N ASN A 40 7.85 18.25 6.49
CA ASN A 40 9.23 18.54 6.08
C ASN A 40 10.04 17.26 5.75
N ARG A 41 9.37 16.14 5.44
CA ARG A 41 10.02 14.85 5.19
C ARG A 41 9.59 14.27 3.85
N THR A 42 10.58 13.79 3.11
CA THR A 42 10.42 13.12 1.82
C THR A 42 10.88 11.67 1.94
N TYR A 43 10.05 10.75 1.45
CA TYR A 43 10.26 9.32 1.49
C TYR A 43 10.18 8.76 0.06
N GLU A 44 11.17 7.99 -0.34
CA GLU A 44 11.20 7.32 -1.65
C GLU A 44 10.39 6.02 -1.59
N LEU A 45 9.52 5.79 -2.58
CA LEU A 45 8.79 4.55 -2.75
C LEU A 45 9.76 3.42 -3.14
N ILE A 46 9.80 2.38 -2.33
CA ILE A 46 10.69 1.22 -2.54
C ILE A 46 9.92 0.06 -3.17
N GLN A 47 8.74 -0.22 -2.62
CA GLN A 47 7.90 -1.32 -3.05
C GLN A 47 6.44 -1.08 -2.69
N PHE A 48 5.55 -1.85 -3.30
CA PHE A 48 4.22 -2.06 -2.76
C PHE A 48 3.81 -3.53 -2.75
N HIS A 49 2.86 -3.89 -1.91
CA HIS A 49 2.38 -5.27 -1.76
C HIS A 49 0.91 -5.31 -1.31
N PHE A 50 0.32 -6.50 -1.32
CA PHE A 50 -1.12 -6.69 -1.16
C PHE A 50 -1.48 -7.53 0.07
N HIS A 51 -2.59 -7.19 0.73
CA HIS A 51 -3.20 -8.04 1.74
C HIS A 51 -4.69 -8.28 1.48
N ARG A 52 -5.15 -9.45 1.93
CA ARG A 52 -6.56 -9.86 1.95
C ARG A 52 -6.88 -10.60 3.27
N PRO A 53 -7.94 -10.20 3.99
CA PRO A 53 -8.69 -8.93 3.85
C PRO A 53 -7.79 -7.69 4.08
N SER A 54 -8.33 -6.47 4.08
CA SER A 54 -7.54 -5.32 4.55
C SER A 54 -7.07 -5.52 5.99
N GLU A 55 -5.84 -5.10 6.30
CA GLU A 55 -5.31 -5.14 7.67
C GLU A 55 -5.94 -4.04 8.54
N GLU A 56 -6.19 -2.87 7.95
CA GLU A 56 -6.84 -1.75 8.61
C GLU A 56 -8.35 -1.91 8.65
N ARG A 57 -8.96 -1.21 9.61
CA ARG A 57 -10.40 -1.01 9.69
C ARG A 57 -10.71 0.45 9.98
N ILE A 58 -11.67 1.01 9.24
CA ILE A 58 -12.18 2.36 9.50
C ILE A 58 -13.51 2.22 10.23
N ASN A 59 -13.60 2.75 11.45
CA ASN A 59 -14.81 2.65 12.29
C ASN A 59 -15.33 1.21 12.43
N GLY A 60 -14.41 0.24 12.56
CA GLY A 60 -14.72 -1.19 12.68
C GLY A 60 -15.02 -1.91 11.36
N LYS A 61 -15.22 -1.17 10.25
CA LYS A 61 -15.42 -1.73 8.91
C LYS A 61 -14.08 -2.11 8.28
N GLY A 62 -13.95 -3.38 7.88
CA GLY A 62 -12.86 -3.85 7.03
C GLY A 62 -13.20 -3.69 5.53
N TYR A 63 -12.17 -3.80 4.70
CA TYR A 63 -12.25 -3.75 3.25
C TYR A 63 -11.80 -5.09 2.64
N GLU A 64 -12.09 -5.30 1.36
CA GLU A 64 -11.83 -6.60 0.74
C GLU A 64 -10.34 -6.88 0.61
N MET A 65 -9.55 -5.87 0.27
CA MET A 65 -8.10 -5.94 0.19
C MET A 65 -7.49 -4.60 0.59
N VAL A 66 -6.17 -4.55 0.72
CA VAL A 66 -5.38 -3.31 0.84
C VAL A 66 -4.11 -3.43 0.01
N VAL A 67 -3.65 -2.32 -0.55
CA VAL A 67 -2.29 -2.16 -1.09
C VAL A 67 -1.48 -1.33 -0.12
N HIS A 68 -0.34 -1.84 0.32
CA HIS A 68 0.62 -1.14 1.15
C HIS A 68 1.80 -0.69 0.31
N LEU A 69 2.02 0.62 0.21
CA LEU A 69 3.17 1.23 -0.45
C LEU A 69 4.19 1.63 0.62
N VAL A 70 5.37 1.01 0.57
CA VAL A 70 6.45 1.19 1.53
C VAL A 70 7.44 2.23 1.01
N HIS A 71 7.59 3.29 1.78
CA HIS A 71 8.54 4.35 1.48
C HIS A 71 9.63 4.43 2.53
N LYS A 72 10.81 4.92 2.13
CA LYS A 72 11.95 5.12 3.03
C LYS A 72 12.63 6.45 2.78
N ASP A 73 13.00 7.17 3.83
CA ASP A 73 13.81 8.38 3.69
C ASP A 73 15.31 8.10 3.80
N GLY A 74 16.12 9.16 3.64
CA GLY A 74 17.59 9.07 3.69
C GLY A 74 18.17 8.65 5.05
N GLU A 75 17.38 8.72 6.13
CA GLU A 75 17.78 8.23 7.47
C GLU A 75 17.25 6.81 7.73
N GLY A 76 16.55 6.19 6.78
CA GLY A 76 16.01 4.84 6.91
C GLY A 76 14.64 4.78 7.60
N ARG A 77 13.99 5.92 7.89
CA ARG A 77 12.65 5.94 8.47
C ARG A 77 11.62 5.53 7.42
N ILE A 78 10.58 4.81 7.86
CA ILE A 78 9.59 4.23 6.96
C ILE A 78 8.28 5.04 7.04
N ALA A 79 7.71 5.33 5.87
CA ALA A 79 6.32 5.75 5.73
C ALA A 79 5.53 4.68 4.96
N MET A 80 4.46 4.19 5.57
CA MET A 80 3.54 3.20 5.01
C MET A 80 2.28 3.91 4.53
N LEU A 81 2.06 3.92 3.22
CA LEU A 81 0.81 4.39 2.63
C LEU A 81 -0.11 3.20 2.37
N ALA A 82 -1.29 3.19 2.97
CA ALA A 82 -2.29 2.15 2.79
C ALA A 82 -3.45 2.65 1.92
N LEU A 83 -3.71 1.91 0.83
CA LEU A 83 -4.82 2.13 -0.09
C LEU A 83 -5.82 0.99 0.06
N LEU A 84 -6.94 1.26 0.71
CA LEU A 84 -8.00 0.28 0.92
C LEU A 84 -8.69 -0.03 -0.41
N LEU A 85 -8.94 -1.30 -0.69
CA LEU A 85 -9.55 -1.74 -1.94
C LEU A 85 -11.00 -2.19 -1.75
N GLU A 86 -11.88 -1.72 -2.62
CA GLU A 86 -13.27 -2.17 -2.71
C GLU A 86 -13.64 -2.60 -4.13
N ARG A 87 -14.69 -3.42 -4.24
CA ARG A 87 -15.18 -3.89 -5.55
C ARG A 87 -15.65 -2.71 -6.39
N GLY A 88 -15.14 -2.63 -7.61
CA GLY A 88 -15.57 -1.62 -8.56
C GLY A 88 -14.99 -1.86 -9.95
N LYS A 89 -14.53 -0.78 -10.58
CA LYS A 89 -13.88 -0.86 -11.90
C LYS A 89 -12.52 -1.55 -11.81
N PRO A 90 -12.04 -2.17 -12.91
CA PRO A 90 -10.68 -2.68 -12.97
C PRO A 90 -9.65 -1.59 -12.68
N GLN A 91 -8.66 -1.92 -11.84
CA GLN A 91 -7.55 -1.02 -11.54
C GLN A 91 -6.37 -1.32 -12.50
N PRO A 92 -5.90 -0.35 -13.32
CA PRO A 92 -4.90 -0.62 -14.36
C PRO A 92 -3.55 -1.14 -13.84
N VAL A 93 -3.02 -0.54 -12.78
CA VAL A 93 -1.75 -0.93 -12.15
C VAL A 93 -1.82 -2.36 -11.61
N ILE A 94 -2.90 -2.74 -10.91
CA ILE A 94 -3.13 -4.10 -10.43
C ILE A 94 -3.20 -5.07 -11.61
N GLN A 95 -3.80 -4.65 -12.73
CA GLN A 95 -3.82 -5.48 -13.94
C GLN A 95 -2.42 -5.69 -14.51
N SER A 96 -1.59 -4.66 -14.60
CA SER A 96 -0.19 -4.77 -15.03
C SER A 96 0.61 -5.70 -14.13
N VAL A 97 0.41 -5.64 -12.80
CA VAL A 97 1.04 -6.58 -11.88
C VAL A 97 0.55 -8.01 -12.13
N TRP A 98 -0.75 -8.23 -12.31
CA TRP A 98 -1.32 -9.56 -12.56
C TRP A 98 -0.88 -10.18 -13.88
N ASN A 99 -0.68 -9.36 -14.91
CA ASN A 99 -0.15 -9.81 -16.20
C ASN A 99 1.30 -10.29 -16.10
N ASN A 100 2.03 -9.86 -15.07
CA ASN A 100 3.44 -10.16 -14.86
C ASN A 100 3.67 -10.94 -13.56
N LEU A 101 2.67 -11.71 -13.11
CA LEU A 101 2.87 -12.62 -11.99
C LEU A 101 3.87 -13.72 -12.38
N PRO A 102 4.86 -14.04 -11.52
CA PRO A 102 5.69 -15.21 -11.73
C PRO A 102 4.84 -16.49 -11.64
N LEU A 103 5.29 -17.54 -12.33
CA LEU A 103 4.58 -18.82 -12.36
C LEU A 103 4.72 -19.61 -11.05
N GLU A 104 5.83 -19.41 -10.34
CA GLU A 104 6.16 -20.09 -9.11
C GLU A 104 6.33 -19.11 -7.94
N LYS A 105 6.09 -19.61 -6.72
CA LYS A 105 6.40 -18.87 -5.50
C LYS A 105 7.92 -18.75 -5.35
N PHE A 106 8.34 -17.65 -4.71
CA PHE A 106 9.73 -17.26 -4.52
C PHE A 106 10.48 -16.93 -5.81
N ASP A 107 9.76 -16.77 -6.92
CA ASP A 107 10.30 -16.34 -8.20
C ASP A 107 9.96 -14.85 -8.47
N THR A 108 10.68 -14.24 -9.40
CA THR A 108 10.56 -12.81 -9.74
C THR A 108 10.47 -12.62 -11.24
N ALA A 109 9.41 -11.95 -11.68
CA ALA A 109 9.27 -11.45 -13.04
C ALA A 109 9.77 -10.00 -13.14
N ALA A 110 10.56 -9.71 -14.17
CA ALA A 110 11.07 -8.36 -14.47
C ALA A 110 10.64 -7.96 -15.89
N PRO A 111 9.44 -7.40 -16.06
CA PRO A 111 8.92 -7.05 -17.38
C PRO A 111 9.68 -5.88 -18.02
N ASN A 112 9.74 -5.88 -19.35
CA ASN A 112 10.29 -4.77 -20.14
C ASN A 112 9.20 -3.73 -20.45
N GLU A 113 8.50 -3.28 -19.41
CA GLU A 113 7.51 -2.21 -19.46
C GLU A 113 7.56 -1.37 -18.18
N THR A 114 6.86 -0.25 -18.18
CA THR A 114 6.79 0.64 -17.01
C THR A 114 5.41 0.58 -16.37
N LEU A 115 5.38 0.85 -15.08
CA LEU A 115 4.17 1.01 -14.27
C LEU A 115 4.23 2.39 -13.62
N ASP A 116 3.10 3.11 -13.63
CA ASP A 116 2.99 4.41 -12.97
C ASP A 116 2.29 4.24 -11.61
N PRO A 117 2.99 4.38 -10.47
CA PRO A 117 2.37 4.29 -9.14
C PRO A 117 1.36 5.39 -8.89
N GLN A 118 1.39 6.51 -9.63
CA GLN A 118 0.42 7.60 -9.52
C GLN A 118 -1.00 7.11 -9.78
N ASP A 119 -1.16 6.16 -10.70
CA ASP A 119 -2.46 5.60 -11.11
C ASP A 119 -3.12 4.72 -10.03
N LEU A 120 -2.37 4.29 -9.00
CA LEU A 120 -2.94 3.61 -7.83
C LEU A 120 -3.72 4.55 -6.93
N LEU A 121 -3.39 5.84 -6.94
CA LEU A 121 -3.82 6.73 -5.90
C LEU A 121 -5.27 7.19 -6.10
N PRO A 122 -6.06 7.33 -5.02
CA PRO A 122 -7.42 7.84 -5.11
C PRO A 122 -7.45 9.30 -5.60
N ALA A 123 -8.62 9.78 -6.04
CA ALA A 123 -8.76 11.16 -6.49
C ALA A 123 -8.60 12.13 -5.31
N ARG A 124 -9.26 11.83 -4.20
CA ARG A 124 -9.17 12.60 -2.97
C ARG A 124 -8.09 12.03 -2.06
N ARG A 125 -7.37 12.93 -1.39
CA ARG A 125 -6.13 12.63 -0.66
C ARG A 125 -6.27 12.79 0.85
N GLU A 126 -7.49 12.79 1.37
CA GLU A 126 -7.70 12.81 2.82
C GLU A 126 -7.25 11.47 3.41
N TYR A 127 -6.66 11.51 4.60
CA TYR A 127 -6.01 10.35 5.20
C TYR A 127 -6.10 10.34 6.72
N TYR A 128 -5.92 9.15 7.28
CA TYR A 128 -5.63 8.95 8.69
C TYR A 128 -4.13 8.79 8.89
N THR A 129 -3.62 9.29 10.01
CA THR A 129 -2.19 9.13 10.33
C THR A 129 -1.92 8.84 11.79
N PHE A 130 -0.93 7.97 12.02
CA PHE A 130 -0.45 7.55 13.33
C PHE A 130 0.94 6.93 13.23
N MET A 131 1.65 6.82 14.35
CA MET A 131 2.86 6.01 14.44
C MET A 131 2.49 4.57 14.81
N GLY A 132 3.05 3.62 14.07
CA GLY A 132 2.82 2.19 14.22
C GLY A 132 4.06 1.38 13.95
N SER A 133 3.85 0.17 13.43
CA SER A 133 4.89 -0.79 13.10
C SER A 133 4.68 -1.41 11.73
N MET A 134 5.65 -2.20 11.28
CA MET A 134 5.44 -3.17 10.22
C MET A 134 4.38 -4.20 10.65
N THR A 135 3.57 -4.66 9.71
CA THR A 135 2.54 -5.68 9.98
C THR A 135 3.07 -7.10 9.92
N THR A 136 4.28 -7.29 9.37
CA THR A 136 4.98 -8.58 9.30
C THR A 136 6.15 -8.63 10.28
N PRO A 137 6.54 -9.83 10.78
CA PRO A 137 7.74 -10.00 11.59
C PRO A 137 8.99 -9.38 10.94
N PRO A 138 9.88 -8.74 11.71
CA PRO A 138 9.90 -8.63 13.19
C PRO A 138 8.98 -7.56 13.78
N CYS A 139 8.01 -7.02 13.02
CA CYS A 139 7.03 -6.04 13.50
C CYS A 139 7.66 -4.75 14.05
N ASN A 140 8.77 -4.30 13.45
CA ASN A 140 9.50 -3.11 13.88
C ASN A 140 8.58 -1.89 13.99
N GLU A 141 8.63 -1.20 15.13
CA GLU A 141 7.91 0.06 15.36
C GLU A 141 8.62 1.25 14.68
N GLY A 142 8.03 2.45 14.82
CA GLY A 142 8.59 3.68 14.24
C GLY A 142 8.18 3.91 12.79
N VAL A 143 7.12 3.24 12.33
CA VAL A 143 6.56 3.41 10.98
C VAL A 143 5.50 4.50 10.99
N LEU A 144 5.65 5.51 10.14
CA LEU A 144 4.60 6.51 9.90
C LEU A 144 3.52 5.89 9.03
N TRP A 145 2.32 5.72 9.56
CA TRP A 145 1.17 5.23 8.79
C TRP A 145 0.37 6.37 8.20
N LEU A 146 0.01 6.22 6.93
CA LEU A 146 -0.85 7.11 6.14
C LEU A 146 -1.92 6.25 5.47
N VAL A 147 -3.13 6.24 5.99
CA VAL A 147 -4.23 5.41 5.46
C VAL A 147 -5.20 6.29 4.70
N MET A 148 -5.28 6.12 3.38
CA MET A 148 -6.20 6.92 2.55
C MET A 148 -7.65 6.63 2.91
N LYS A 149 -8.45 7.71 3.03
CA LYS A 149 -9.88 7.62 3.38
C LYS A 149 -10.72 7.13 2.23
N GLU A 150 -10.42 7.60 1.02
CA GLU A 150 -11.10 7.16 -0.19
C GLU A 150 -10.53 5.79 -0.62
N PRO A 151 -11.36 4.74 -0.69
CA PRO A 151 -10.92 3.44 -1.18
C PRO A 151 -10.69 3.49 -2.70
N VAL A 152 -9.73 2.70 -3.16
CA VAL A 152 -9.45 2.49 -4.58
C VAL A 152 -10.28 1.31 -5.07
N GLN A 153 -10.84 1.44 -6.26
CA GLN A 153 -11.62 0.37 -6.86
C GLN A 153 -10.73 -0.67 -7.52
N ALA A 154 -11.03 -1.95 -7.34
CA ALA A 154 -10.52 -3.02 -8.18
C ALA A 154 -11.65 -3.96 -8.58
N SER A 155 -11.53 -4.60 -9.74
CA SER A 155 -12.59 -5.49 -10.22
C SER A 155 -12.71 -6.74 -9.36
N PRO A 156 -13.92 -7.34 -9.25
CA PRO A 156 -14.09 -8.62 -8.55
C PRO A 156 -13.15 -9.72 -9.08
N GLN A 157 -12.83 -9.71 -10.37
CA GLN A 157 -11.91 -10.66 -11.01
C GLN A 157 -10.48 -10.48 -10.52
N GLN A 158 -9.99 -9.23 -10.44
CA GLN A 158 -8.66 -8.92 -9.90
C GLN A 158 -8.53 -9.34 -8.43
N MET A 159 -9.57 -9.09 -7.62
CA MET A 159 -9.59 -9.50 -6.21
C MET A 159 -9.67 -11.02 -6.06
N ALA A 160 -10.46 -11.69 -6.91
CA ALA A 160 -10.57 -13.14 -6.91
C ALA A 160 -9.26 -13.83 -7.30
N LEU A 161 -8.48 -13.25 -8.23
CA LEU A 161 -7.16 -13.75 -8.59
C LEU A 161 -6.24 -13.77 -7.36
N PHE A 162 -6.10 -12.63 -6.67
CA PHE A 162 -5.28 -12.56 -5.46
C PHE A 162 -5.78 -13.51 -4.36
N SER A 163 -7.10 -13.59 -4.16
CA SER A 163 -7.71 -14.49 -3.17
C SER A 163 -7.38 -15.98 -3.39
N ARG A 164 -7.08 -16.40 -4.63
CA ARG A 164 -6.68 -17.79 -4.92
C ARG A 164 -5.24 -18.05 -4.52
N LEU A 165 -4.37 -17.04 -4.62
CA LEU A 165 -2.97 -17.12 -4.20
C LEU A 165 -2.85 -17.00 -2.67
N TYR A 166 -3.54 -16.01 -2.11
CA TYR A 166 -3.49 -15.61 -0.71
C TYR A 166 -4.92 -15.34 -0.18
N PRO A 167 -5.62 -16.37 0.34
CA PRO A 167 -6.97 -16.19 0.84
C PRO A 167 -7.02 -15.34 2.12
N LEU A 168 -6.02 -15.52 3.00
CA LEU A 168 -5.86 -14.85 4.28
C LEU A 168 -4.36 -14.60 4.55
N ASN A 169 -3.91 -13.36 4.38
CA ASN A 169 -2.54 -12.94 4.72
C ASN A 169 -2.50 -11.64 5.54
N ALA A 170 -3.64 -11.26 6.12
CA ALA A 170 -3.79 -10.07 6.96
C ALA A 170 -3.54 -10.39 8.44
N ARG A 171 -2.69 -9.61 9.09
CA ARG A 171 -2.54 -9.59 10.54
C ARG A 171 -3.81 -9.02 11.20
N PRO A 172 -4.25 -9.57 12.34
CA PRO A 172 -5.36 -8.99 13.11
C PRO A 172 -5.09 -7.56 13.59
N ILE A 173 -6.16 -6.78 13.76
CA ILE A 173 -6.09 -5.45 14.39
C ILE A 173 -5.41 -5.53 15.77
N GLN A 174 -4.52 -4.58 16.03
CA GLN A 174 -3.80 -4.45 17.29
C GLN A 174 -4.42 -3.35 18.17
N PRO A 175 -4.29 -3.43 19.51
CA PRO A 175 -4.78 -2.38 20.40
C PRO A 175 -4.19 -1.01 20.06
N SER A 176 -4.99 0.05 20.23
CA SER A 176 -4.51 1.43 20.04
C SER A 176 -3.50 1.82 21.12
N ALA A 177 -3.59 1.24 22.33
CA ALA A 177 -2.73 1.52 23.47
C ALA A 177 -2.58 3.03 23.78
N GLY A 178 -3.67 3.78 23.66
CA GLY A 178 -3.69 5.23 23.91
C GLY A 178 -3.21 6.10 22.74
N ARG A 179 -2.75 5.50 21.62
CA ARG A 179 -2.39 6.26 20.42
C ARG A 179 -3.60 7.01 19.85
N ILE A 180 -3.40 8.28 19.54
CA ILE A 180 -4.39 9.12 18.87
C ILE A 180 -4.21 8.97 17.35
N ILE A 181 -5.26 8.53 16.67
CA ILE A 181 -5.33 8.56 15.20
C ILE A 181 -5.79 9.95 14.78
N LYS A 182 -4.94 10.66 14.04
CA LYS A 182 -5.28 11.95 13.43
C LYS A 182 -5.96 11.70 12.08
N GLU A 183 -6.88 12.57 11.72
CA GLU A 183 -7.64 12.52 10.48
C GLU A 183 -7.54 13.88 9.80
N SER A 184 -7.17 13.90 8.51
CA SER A 184 -7.17 15.14 7.72
C SER A 184 -8.61 15.56 7.39
N ASN A 185 -8.78 16.85 7.19
CA ASN A 185 -10.02 17.43 6.66
C ASN A 185 -10.27 17.00 5.22
#